data_AF-A0A1G5UP76-F1
#
_entry.id   AF-A0A1G5UP76-F1
#
_cell.length_a   1.000
_cell.length_b   1.000
_cell.length_c   1.000
_cell.angle_alpha   90.00
_cell.angle_beta   90.00
_cell.angle_gamma   90.00
#
_symmetry.space_group_name_H-M   'P 1'
#
loop_
_entity.id
_entity.type
_entity.pdbx_description
1 polymer ?
#
loop_
_entity_poly.entity_id
_entity_poly.type
_entity_poly.pdbx_seq_one_letter_code
_entity_poly.pdbx_strand_id
1 'polypeptide(L)'
;MQQNMPQTLGLNRLLGGAIGVIALVSVLSSGAVLITGDQLREATDARSRSNQLIRALDNFRAAMLNQETGLRGYLITGRDGSLEPYRTGRLALDEAIDRLRSLIGQDPERTRLLADAVAAARSWQTEVGEVAIRIAADPAKRDEAVHIEANGQGKRLFDTFRERLAAIEGLEGAVRTALAERVVRGERNESVALWGGTLLTLLICLGIGVAINRLIVQPLVRVMSFVERVGEGNLSDQLEVRTGGEVGRLGVTLNAMVAGLSDLARTNRAATADLNAAAAEIR
;
A
#
# COMPACT_ATOMS: atom_id res chain seq x y z
N MET A 1 -42.99 -32.30 36.03
CA MET A 1 -41.51 -32.43 36.11
C MET A 1 -40.92 -31.97 34.79
N GLN A 2 -40.54 -30.70 34.69
CA GLN A 2 -39.78 -30.15 33.56
C GLN A 2 -38.38 -29.84 34.08
N GLN A 3 -37.39 -30.63 33.69
CA GLN A 3 -35.98 -30.31 33.93
C GLN A 3 -35.57 -29.25 32.89
N ASN A 4 -35.46 -28.00 33.34
CA ASN A 4 -34.80 -26.95 32.58
C ASN A 4 -33.34 -27.33 32.39
N MET A 5 -32.95 -27.71 31.17
CA MET A 5 -31.55 -27.88 30.81
C MET A 5 -30.84 -26.51 30.79
N PRO A 6 -29.81 -26.26 31.61
CA PRO A 6 -29.02 -25.04 31.51
C PRO A 6 -28.15 -25.10 30.26
N GLN A 7 -28.59 -24.31 29.30
CA GLN A 7 -27.92 -23.70 28.15
C GLN A 7 -26.38 -23.85 28.05
N THR A 8 -25.95 -24.49 26.95
CA THR A 8 -24.57 -24.83 26.50
C THR A 8 -23.76 -23.63 25.96
N LEU A 9 -23.89 -22.46 26.60
CA LEU A 9 -23.46 -21.19 26.00
C LEU A 9 -21.96 -20.86 26.14
N GLY A 10 -21.14 -21.61 26.86
CA GLY A 10 -19.77 -21.21 27.18
C GLY A 10 -18.77 -21.44 26.04
N LEU A 11 -18.64 -22.70 25.62
CA LEU A 11 -17.62 -23.13 24.66
C LEU A 11 -17.84 -22.55 23.25
N ASN A 12 -19.09 -22.60 22.76
CA ASN A 12 -19.44 -22.11 21.43
C ASN A 12 -19.34 -20.59 21.32
N ARG A 13 -19.59 -19.83 22.39
CA ARG A 13 -19.39 -18.36 22.39
C ARG A 13 -17.92 -17.99 22.37
N LEU A 14 -17.07 -18.78 23.03
CA LEU A 14 -15.62 -18.53 23.08
C LEU A 14 -14.97 -18.82 21.72
N LEU A 15 -15.33 -19.93 21.07
CA LEU A 15 -14.87 -20.26 19.71
C LEU A 15 -15.46 -19.33 18.64
N GLY A 16 -16.76 -19.05 18.71
CA GLY A 16 -17.42 -18.12 17.79
C GLY A 16 -16.91 -16.68 17.94
N GLY A 17 -16.63 -16.24 19.16
CA GLY A 17 -16.01 -14.95 19.44
C GLY A 17 -14.58 -14.85 18.90
N ALA A 18 -13.76 -15.90 19.06
CA ALA A 18 -12.41 -15.96 18.51
C ALA A 18 -12.40 -15.85 16.98
N ILE A 19 -13.24 -16.63 16.30
CA ILE A 19 -13.37 -16.60 14.83
C ILE A 19 -13.90 -15.24 14.37
N GLY A 20 -14.89 -14.68 15.08
CA GLY A 20 -15.45 -13.37 14.77
C GLY A 20 -14.42 -12.23 14.89
N VAL A 21 -13.58 -12.25 15.92
CA VAL A 21 -12.51 -11.25 16.10
C VAL A 21 -11.44 -11.39 15.02
N ILE A 22 -11.02 -12.61 14.69
CA ILE A 22 -10.04 -12.84 13.61
C ILE A 22 -10.59 -12.35 12.27
N ALA A 23 -11.82 -12.70 11.92
CA ALA A 23 -12.46 -12.26 10.69
C ALA A 23 -12.62 -10.73 10.63
N LEU A 24 -13.01 -10.09 11.74
CA LEU A 24 -13.15 -8.64 11.84
C LEU A 24 -11.79 -7.95 11.63
N VAL A 25 -10.73 -8.44 12.27
CA VAL A 25 -9.38 -7.90 12.13
C VAL A 25 -8.84 -8.08 10.72
N SER A 26 -9.06 -9.24 10.09
CA SER A 26 -8.72 -9.46 8.68
C SER A 26 -9.44 -8.46 7.76
N VAL A 27 -10.74 -8.26 7.94
CA VAL A 27 -11.54 -7.31 7.13
C VAL A 27 -11.07 -5.87 7.35
N LEU A 28 -10.82 -5.46 8.60
CA LEU A 28 -10.32 -4.12 8.92
C LEU A 28 -8.92 -3.88 8.35
N SER A 29 -8.05 -4.90 8.38
CA SER A 29 -6.71 -4.83 7.77
C SER A 29 -6.77 -4.71 6.24
N SER A 30 -7.72 -5.39 5.60
CA SER A 30 -7.96 -5.27 4.15
C SER A 30 -8.57 -3.92 3.75
N GLY A 31 -9.40 -3.33 4.60
CA GLY A 31 -9.99 -2.00 4.36
C GLY A 31 -8.95 -0.88 4.29
N ALA A 32 -7.91 -0.94 5.12
CA ALA A 32 -6.79 0.00 5.08
C ALA A 32 -6.00 -0.07 3.75
N VAL A 33 -5.89 -1.26 3.15
CA VAL A 33 -5.21 -1.46 1.86
C VAL A 33 -5.98 -0.81 0.70
N LEU A 34 -7.32 -0.88 0.72
CA LEU A 34 -8.15 -0.32 -0.35
C LEU A 34 -8.15 1.21 -0.37
N ILE A 35 -8.23 1.87 0.80
CA ILE A 35 -8.20 3.34 0.91
C ILE A 35 -6.81 3.89 0.51
N THR A 36 -5.76 3.12 0.75
CA THR A 36 -4.37 3.51 0.39
C THR A 36 -4.09 3.34 -1.10
N GLY A 37 -4.74 2.36 -1.75
CA GLY A 37 -4.59 2.11 -3.19
C GLY A 37 -4.99 3.28 -4.08
N ASP A 38 -6.08 3.99 -3.74
CA ASP A 38 -6.55 5.12 -4.55
C ASP A 38 -5.67 6.38 -4.36
N GLN A 39 -5.17 6.62 -3.14
CA GLN A 39 -4.22 7.71 -2.88
C GLN A 39 -2.87 7.48 -3.56
N LEU A 40 -2.40 6.22 -3.61
CA LEU A 40 -1.17 5.85 -4.29
C LEU A 40 -1.29 5.98 -5.81
N ARG A 41 -2.46 5.64 -6.38
CA ARG A 41 -2.77 5.82 -7.81
C ARG A 41 -2.79 7.29 -8.20
N GLU A 42 -3.50 8.15 -7.47
CA GLU A 42 -3.53 9.59 -7.74
C GLU A 42 -2.13 10.22 -7.65
N ALA A 43 -1.34 9.85 -6.64
CA ALA A 43 0.03 10.35 -6.49
C ALA A 43 0.95 9.88 -7.63
N THR A 44 0.78 8.64 -8.10
CA THR A 44 1.53 8.07 -9.23
C THR A 44 1.15 8.75 -10.54
N ASP A 45 -0.14 8.97 -10.79
CA ASP A 45 -0.64 9.64 -11.98
C ASP A 45 -0.21 11.10 -12.05
N ALA A 46 -0.33 11.82 -10.94
CA ALA A 46 0.14 13.20 -10.83
C ALA A 46 1.66 13.29 -11.05
N ARG A 47 2.45 12.36 -10.51
CA ARG A 47 3.90 12.27 -10.75
C ARG A 47 4.22 11.94 -12.21
N SER A 48 3.45 11.06 -12.85
CA SER A 48 3.59 10.73 -14.26
C SER A 48 3.34 11.96 -15.15
N ARG A 49 2.24 12.69 -14.93
CA ARG A 49 1.93 13.94 -15.64
C ARG A 49 3.03 14.98 -15.46
N SER A 50 3.49 15.17 -14.22
CA SER A 50 4.60 16.08 -13.90
C SER A 50 5.87 15.73 -14.67
N ASN A 51 6.23 14.45 -14.76
CA ASN A 51 7.39 14.01 -15.52
C ASN A 51 7.23 14.19 -17.03
N GLN A 52 6.01 14.01 -17.55
CA GLN A 52 5.72 14.29 -18.95
C GLN A 52 5.84 15.79 -19.25
N LEU A 53 5.40 16.66 -18.33
CA LEU A 53 5.50 18.12 -18.49
C LEU A 53 6.96 18.57 -18.56
N ILE A 54 7.80 18.13 -17.61
CA ILE A 54 9.24 18.46 -17.62
C ILE A 54 9.92 17.98 -18.91
N ARG A 55 9.67 16.73 -19.33
CA ARG A 55 10.24 16.23 -20.60
C ARG A 55 9.81 17.06 -21.82
N ALA A 56 8.56 17.54 -21.84
CA ALA A 56 8.08 18.38 -22.92
C ALA A 56 8.75 19.77 -22.91
N LEU A 57 9.04 20.33 -21.73
CA LEU A 57 9.83 21.57 -21.59
C LEU A 57 11.27 21.38 -22.07
N ASP A 58 11.90 20.26 -21.72
CA ASP A 58 13.24 19.89 -22.20
C ASP A 58 13.27 19.76 -23.73
N ASN A 59 12.27 19.12 -24.32
CA ASN A 59 12.15 19.00 -25.77
C ASN A 59 11.96 20.36 -26.45
N PHE A 60 11.16 21.26 -25.88
CA PHE A 60 11.01 22.64 -26.37
C PHE A 60 12.36 23.37 -26.33
N ARG A 61 13.10 23.26 -25.22
CA ARG A 61 14.43 23.86 -25.07
C ARG A 61 15.43 23.30 -26.07
N ALA A 62 15.48 21.98 -26.24
CA ALA A 62 16.38 21.30 -27.16
C ALA A 62 16.06 21.67 -28.62
N ALA A 63 14.78 21.75 -28.99
CA ALA A 63 14.34 22.15 -30.32
C ALA A 63 14.79 23.59 -30.67
N MET A 64 14.72 24.53 -29.71
CA MET A 64 15.27 25.88 -29.91
C MET A 64 16.80 25.89 -30.05
N LEU A 65 17.52 25.14 -29.21
CA LEU A 65 18.98 25.05 -29.28
C LEU A 65 19.48 24.43 -30.59
N ASN A 66 18.79 23.40 -31.09
CA ASN A 66 19.10 22.79 -32.38
C ASN A 66 18.92 23.78 -33.53
N GLN A 67 17.90 24.65 -33.45
CA GLN A 67 17.72 25.73 -34.41
C GLN A 67 18.87 26.74 -34.37
N GLU A 68 19.23 27.24 -33.20
CA GLU A 68 20.38 28.15 -33.05
C GLU A 68 21.67 27.51 -33.58
N THR A 69 21.88 26.22 -33.28
CA THR A 69 23.05 25.45 -33.73
C THR A 69 23.09 25.30 -35.25
N GLY A 70 21.97 24.91 -35.88
CA GLY A 70 21.88 24.78 -37.33
C GLY A 70 22.07 26.11 -38.05
N LEU A 71 21.48 27.18 -37.51
CA LEU A 71 21.66 28.53 -38.02
C LEU A 71 23.14 28.93 -38.00
N ARG A 72 23.80 28.85 -36.84
CA ARG A 72 25.22 29.21 -36.71
C ARG A 72 26.11 28.35 -37.59
N GLY A 73 25.83 27.05 -37.69
CA GLY A 73 26.54 26.15 -38.60
C GLY A 73 26.41 26.57 -40.07
N TYR A 74 25.22 27.02 -40.49
CA TYR A 74 25.00 27.55 -41.83
C TYR A 74 25.72 28.89 -42.06
N LEU A 75 25.69 29.81 -41.08
CA LEU A 75 26.40 31.09 -41.18
C LEU A 75 27.91 30.89 -41.30
N ILE A 76 28.48 29.89 -40.62
CA ILE A 76 29.92 29.58 -40.66
C ILE A 76 30.30 28.87 -41.97
N THR A 77 29.52 27.87 -42.38
CA THR A 77 29.94 26.96 -43.49
C THR A 77 29.36 27.35 -44.84
N GLY A 78 28.25 28.10 -44.88
CA GLY A 78 27.47 28.39 -46.07
C GLY A 78 26.81 27.18 -46.74
N ARG A 79 26.90 25.97 -46.14
CA ARG A 79 26.37 24.74 -46.74
C ARG A 79 24.95 24.48 -46.28
N ASP A 80 24.04 24.27 -47.23
CA ASP A 80 22.62 24.02 -46.93
C ASP A 80 22.40 22.85 -45.95
N GLY A 81 23.22 21.80 -46.02
CA GLY A 81 23.15 20.67 -45.09
C GLY A 81 23.38 21.04 -43.61
N SER A 82 24.02 22.18 -43.33
CA SER A 82 24.14 22.70 -41.95
C SER A 82 22.82 23.23 -41.39
N LEU A 83 21.80 23.46 -42.22
CA LEU A 83 20.45 23.85 -41.79
C LEU A 83 19.58 22.66 -41.33
N GLU A 84 20.06 21.41 -41.44
CA GLU A 84 19.30 20.24 -41.02
C GLU A 84 18.84 20.29 -39.54
N PRO A 85 19.69 20.67 -38.57
CA PRO A 85 19.26 20.86 -37.17
C PRO A 85 18.23 21.99 -37.01
N TYR A 86 18.26 23.00 -37.88
CA TYR A 86 17.28 24.08 -37.88
C TYR A 86 15.92 23.62 -38.38
N ARG A 87 15.89 22.88 -39.50
CA ARG A 87 14.65 22.37 -40.09
C ARG A 87 13.97 21.35 -39.17
N THR A 88 14.73 20.37 -38.68
CA THR A 88 14.23 19.35 -37.74
C THR A 88 13.83 19.97 -36.40
N GLY A 89 14.61 20.93 -35.90
CA GLY A 89 14.30 21.67 -34.67
C GLY A 89 12.99 22.46 -34.76
N ARG A 90 12.63 23.02 -35.93
CA ARG A 90 11.33 23.69 -36.11
C ARG A 90 10.14 22.75 -35.94
N LEU A 91 10.21 21.55 -36.53
CA LEU A 91 9.16 20.54 -36.41
C LEU A 91 9.03 20.03 -34.97
N ALA A 92 10.16 19.74 -34.33
CA ALA A 92 10.20 19.31 -32.92
C ALA A 92 9.66 20.41 -31.97
N LEU A 93 9.83 21.68 -32.33
CA LEU A 93 9.27 22.81 -31.59
C LEU A 93 7.74 22.75 -31.57
N ASP A 94 7.13 22.55 -32.74
CA ASP A 94 5.68 22.53 -32.89
C ASP A 94 5.07 21.37 -32.10
N GLU A 95 5.67 20.18 -32.19
CA GLU A 95 5.27 19.01 -31.41
C GLU A 95 5.38 19.25 -29.89
N ALA A 96 6.49 19.83 -29.44
CA ALA A 96 6.70 20.14 -28.03
C ALA A 96 5.67 21.16 -27.51
N ILE A 97 5.34 22.19 -28.31
CA ILE A 97 4.33 23.20 -27.96
C ILE A 97 2.95 22.56 -27.80
N ASP A 98 2.53 21.71 -28.73
CA ASP A 98 1.23 21.05 -28.66
C ASP A 98 1.15 20.07 -27.49
N ARG A 99 2.23 19.35 -27.20
CA ARG A 99 2.32 18.49 -26.01
C ARG A 99 2.24 19.30 -24.71
N LEU A 100 2.90 20.46 -24.64
CA LEU A 100 2.84 21.34 -23.48
C LEU A 100 1.44 21.92 -23.25
N ARG A 101 0.75 22.35 -24.31
CA ARG A 101 -0.64 22.82 -24.22
C ARG A 101 -1.57 21.74 -23.65
N SER A 102 -1.41 20.51 -24.12
CA SER A 102 -2.17 19.35 -23.62
C SER A 102 -1.90 19.07 -22.13
N LEU A 103 -0.63 19.14 -21.69
CA LEU A 103 -0.24 18.81 -20.32
C LEU A 103 -0.52 19.91 -19.29
N ILE A 104 -0.44 21.19 -19.69
CA ILE A 104 -0.69 22.35 -18.81
C ILE A 104 -2.18 22.46 -18.46
N GLY A 105 -3.09 22.04 -19.35
CA GLY A 105 -4.53 22.06 -19.09
C GLY A 105 -5.07 23.47 -18.89
N GLN A 106 -5.82 23.69 -17.81
CA GLN A 106 -6.53 24.96 -17.52
C GLN A 106 -5.81 25.87 -16.52
N ASP A 107 -4.52 25.63 -16.24
CA ASP A 107 -3.73 26.50 -15.36
C ASP A 107 -3.46 27.86 -16.04
N PRO A 108 -4.05 28.97 -15.57
CA PRO A 108 -3.96 30.26 -16.26
C PRO A 108 -2.54 30.83 -16.26
N GLU A 109 -1.78 30.61 -15.18
CA GLU A 109 -0.43 31.14 -15.04
C GLU A 109 0.54 30.40 -15.96
N ARG A 110 0.53 29.06 -15.93
CA ARG A 110 1.34 28.23 -16.83
C ARG A 110 0.97 28.47 -18.30
N THR A 111 -0.32 28.64 -18.60
CA THR A 111 -0.78 28.94 -19.96
C THR A 111 -0.23 30.27 -20.46
N ARG A 112 -0.25 31.31 -19.62
CA ARG A 112 0.33 32.62 -19.96
C ARG A 112 1.84 32.53 -20.16
N LEU A 113 2.57 31.86 -19.24
CA LEU A 113 4.01 31.66 -19.36
C LEU A 113 4.39 30.90 -20.63
N LEU A 114 3.63 29.86 -20.98
CA LEU A 114 3.83 29.11 -22.22
C LEU A 114 3.59 29.99 -23.45
N ALA A 115 2.53 30.80 -23.44
CA ALA A 115 2.23 31.71 -24.55
C ALA A 115 3.36 32.73 -24.76
N ASP A 116 3.89 33.31 -23.68
CA ASP A 116 5.04 34.24 -23.72
C ASP A 116 6.30 33.54 -24.27
N ALA A 117 6.57 32.30 -23.85
CA ALA A 117 7.69 31.51 -24.34
C ALA A 117 7.57 31.20 -25.85
N VAL A 118 6.37 30.82 -26.29
CA VAL A 118 6.07 30.55 -27.70
C VAL A 118 6.23 31.82 -28.52
N ALA A 119 5.71 32.96 -28.04
CA ALA A 119 5.86 34.23 -28.74
C ALA A 119 7.34 34.60 -28.92
N ALA A 120 8.16 34.47 -27.87
CA ALA A 120 9.60 34.73 -27.95
C ALA A 120 10.31 33.77 -28.94
N ALA A 121 9.96 32.49 -28.93
CA ALA A 121 10.50 31.50 -29.85
C ALA A 121 10.12 31.80 -31.32
N ARG A 122 8.85 32.15 -31.59
CA ARG A 122 8.38 32.51 -32.92
C ARG A 122 9.01 33.80 -33.43
N SER A 123 9.09 34.83 -32.59
CA SER A 123 9.80 36.07 -32.92
C SER A 123 11.26 35.80 -33.25
N TRP A 124 11.94 34.92 -32.50
CA TRP A 124 13.32 34.56 -32.83
C TRP A 124 13.42 33.86 -34.19
N GLN A 125 12.51 32.94 -34.50
CA GLN A 125 12.45 32.27 -35.80
C GLN A 125 12.29 33.28 -36.94
N THR A 126 11.33 34.20 -36.84
CA THR A 126 10.96 35.10 -37.94
C THR A 126 11.86 36.33 -38.06
N GLU A 127 12.29 36.91 -36.94
CA GLU A 127 13.05 38.17 -36.91
C GLU A 127 14.56 37.95 -37.01
N VAL A 128 15.06 36.79 -36.57
CA VAL A 128 16.50 36.48 -36.54
C VAL A 128 16.82 35.32 -37.47
N GLY A 129 16.25 34.14 -37.21
CA GLY A 129 16.62 32.91 -37.92
C GLY A 129 16.37 32.99 -39.43
N GLU A 130 15.12 33.23 -39.83
CA GLU A 130 14.73 33.28 -41.24
C GLU A 130 15.38 34.46 -41.99
N VAL A 131 15.55 35.60 -41.32
CA VAL A 131 16.22 36.78 -41.91
C VAL A 131 17.70 36.47 -42.17
N ALA A 132 18.41 35.93 -41.19
CA ALA A 132 19.82 35.60 -41.32
C ALA A 132 20.05 34.51 -42.37
N ILE A 133 19.20 33.48 -42.43
CA ILE A 133 19.26 32.44 -43.48
C ILE A 133 19.09 33.06 -44.86
N ARG A 134 18.09 33.94 -45.05
CA ARG A 134 17.82 34.57 -46.35
C ARG A 134 18.98 35.47 -46.80
N ILE A 135 19.62 36.18 -45.89
CA ILE A 135 20.76 37.07 -46.22
C ILE A 135 22.01 36.23 -46.51
N ALA A 136 22.29 35.20 -45.71
CA ALA A 136 23.44 34.31 -45.88
C ALA A 136 23.37 33.41 -47.13
N ALA A 137 22.20 33.33 -47.77
CA ALA A 137 22.03 32.65 -49.07
C ALA A 137 22.87 33.31 -50.17
N ASP A 138 23.15 34.61 -50.06
CA ASP A 138 24.16 35.30 -50.86
C ASP A 138 25.53 35.23 -50.13
N PRO A 139 26.53 34.52 -50.67
CA PRO A 139 27.84 34.41 -50.04
C PRO A 139 28.50 35.75 -49.73
N ALA A 140 28.23 36.80 -50.53
CA ALA A 140 28.80 38.13 -50.32
C ALA A 140 28.19 38.86 -49.11
N LYS A 141 27.04 38.41 -48.61
CA LYS A 141 26.30 39.03 -47.49
C LYS A 141 26.36 38.23 -46.20
N ARG A 142 27.19 37.19 -46.11
CA ARG A 142 27.28 36.37 -44.88
C ARG A 142 27.72 37.17 -43.66
N ASP A 143 28.65 38.11 -43.82
CA ASP A 143 29.09 38.95 -42.70
C ASP A 143 27.93 39.81 -42.16
N GLU A 144 27.06 40.30 -43.03
CA GLU A 144 25.82 40.99 -42.66
C GLU A 144 24.86 40.05 -41.90
N ALA A 145 24.69 38.81 -42.36
CA ALA A 145 23.87 37.82 -41.67
C ALA A 145 24.41 37.43 -40.29
N VAL A 146 25.73 37.35 -40.13
CA VAL A 146 26.39 37.11 -38.83
C VAL A 146 26.12 38.28 -37.88
N HIS A 147 26.16 39.52 -38.37
CA HIS A 147 25.85 40.69 -37.55
C HIS A 147 24.41 40.70 -37.02
N ILE A 148 23.45 40.13 -37.76
CA ILE A 148 22.05 40.01 -37.30
C ILE A 148 21.94 39.09 -36.10
N GLU A 149 22.69 37.98 -36.07
CA GLU A 149 22.73 37.09 -34.92
C GLU A 149 23.47 37.75 -33.73
N ALA A 150 24.55 38.48 -34.02
CA ALA A 150 25.40 39.13 -33.03
C ALA A 150 24.81 40.43 -32.43
N ASN A 151 23.75 41.01 -32.99
CA ASN A 151 23.18 42.29 -32.56
C ASN A 151 22.47 42.27 -31.18
N GLY A 152 22.41 41.10 -30.54
CA GLY A 152 21.83 40.90 -29.21
C GLY A 152 20.30 40.78 -29.16
N GLN A 153 19.56 41.03 -30.25
CA GLN A 153 18.12 40.78 -30.32
C GLN A 153 17.81 39.30 -30.14
N GLY A 154 18.53 38.43 -30.85
CA GLY A 154 18.35 36.98 -30.74
C GLY A 154 18.57 36.48 -29.32
N LYS A 155 19.61 37.00 -28.65
CA LYS A 155 19.91 36.69 -27.24
C LYS A 155 18.76 37.10 -26.31
N ARG A 156 18.21 38.31 -26.44
CA ARG A 156 17.09 38.77 -25.59
C ARG A 156 15.85 37.89 -25.72
N LEU A 157 15.53 37.46 -26.94
CA LEU A 157 14.41 36.55 -27.20
C LEU A 157 14.66 35.17 -26.58
N PHE A 158 15.87 34.64 -26.72
CA PHE A 158 16.28 33.38 -26.05
C PHE A 158 16.25 33.48 -24.54
N ASP A 159 16.72 34.59 -23.96
CA ASP A 159 16.72 34.82 -22.52
C ASP A 159 15.27 34.87 -22.00
N THR A 160 14.39 35.60 -22.70
CA THR A 160 12.95 35.63 -22.39
C THR A 160 12.34 34.22 -22.45
N PHE A 161 12.58 33.48 -23.53
CA PHE A 161 12.15 32.10 -23.69
C PHE A 161 12.62 31.21 -22.53
N ARG A 162 13.92 31.24 -22.20
CA ARG A 162 14.53 30.45 -21.12
C ARG A 162 13.96 30.81 -19.75
N GLU A 163 13.73 32.09 -19.49
CA GLU A 163 13.12 32.57 -18.24
C GLU A 163 11.69 32.06 -18.07
N ARG A 164 10.87 32.11 -19.14
CA ARG A 164 9.50 31.61 -19.10
C ARG A 164 9.43 30.09 -18.91
N LEU A 165 10.30 29.32 -19.56
CA LEU A 165 10.41 27.88 -19.31
C LEU A 165 10.81 27.59 -17.86
N ALA A 166 11.83 28.30 -17.34
CA ALA A 166 12.27 28.14 -15.96
C ALA A 166 11.18 28.50 -14.93
N ALA A 167 10.33 29.48 -15.22
CA ALA A 167 9.17 29.80 -14.39
C ALA A 167 8.15 28.65 -14.35
N ILE A 168 7.86 28.02 -15.50
CA ILE A 168 6.98 26.84 -15.56
C ILE A 168 7.60 25.66 -14.79
N GLU A 169 8.91 25.42 -14.95
CA GLU A 169 9.65 24.40 -14.20
C GLU A 169 9.62 24.66 -12.68
N GLY A 170 9.74 25.93 -12.27
CA GLY A 170 9.67 26.35 -10.87
C GLY A 170 8.30 26.09 -10.24
N LEU A 171 7.22 26.41 -10.96
CA LEU A 171 5.85 26.09 -10.54
C LEU A 171 5.67 24.57 -10.38
N GLU A 172 6.27 23.78 -11.28
CA GLU A 172 6.21 22.32 -11.21
C GLU A 172 7.06 21.73 -10.09
N GLY A 173 8.22 22.32 -9.79
CA GLY A 173 9.09 21.94 -8.69
C GLY A 173 8.40 22.08 -7.32
N ALA A 174 7.65 23.17 -7.12
CA ALA A 174 6.87 23.39 -5.90
C ALA A 174 5.73 22.36 -5.72
N VAL A 175 5.12 21.92 -6.82
CA VAL A 175 4.11 20.84 -6.81
C VAL A 175 4.76 19.50 -6.47
N ARG A 176 5.94 19.20 -7.02
CA ARG A 176 6.67 17.95 -6.76
C ARG A 176 7.12 17.80 -5.33
N THR A 177 7.61 18.85 -4.69
CA THR A 177 8.02 18.81 -3.27
C THR A 177 6.82 18.56 -2.37
N ALA A 178 5.70 19.25 -2.62
CA ALA A 178 4.45 19.02 -1.91
C ALA A 178 3.90 17.60 -2.11
N LEU A 179 4.04 17.03 -3.30
CA LEU A 179 3.64 15.65 -3.58
C LEU A 179 4.57 14.62 -2.92
N ALA A 180 5.88 14.87 -2.92
CA ALA A 180 6.86 13.98 -2.29
C ALA A 180 6.63 13.87 -0.78
N GLU A 181 6.28 14.97 -0.11
CA GLU A 181 5.89 14.95 1.31
C GLU A 181 4.62 14.12 1.57
N ARG A 182 3.65 14.14 0.64
CA ARG A 182 2.42 13.33 0.73
C ARG A 182 2.70 11.84 0.56
N VAL A 183 3.61 11.47 -0.36
CA VAL A 183 4.02 10.07 -0.56
C VAL A 183 4.77 9.54 0.67
N VAL A 184 5.71 10.31 1.23
CA VAL A 184 6.44 9.91 2.44
C VAL A 184 5.53 9.80 3.66
N ARG A 185 4.51 10.66 3.78
CA ARG A 185 3.47 10.51 4.83
C ARG A 185 2.60 9.28 4.60
N GLY A 186 2.30 8.92 3.35
CA GLY A 186 1.61 7.68 2.98
C GLY A 186 2.37 6.44 3.45
N GLU A 187 3.66 6.33 3.10
CA GLU A 187 4.50 5.16 3.44
C GLU A 187 4.73 4.99 4.96
N ARG A 188 4.88 6.09 5.71
CA ARG A 188 5.01 6.02 7.18
C ARG A 188 3.72 5.57 7.87
N ASN A 189 2.55 5.94 7.33
CA ASN A 189 1.27 5.50 7.89
C ASN A 189 0.96 4.04 7.52
N GLU A 190 1.39 3.61 6.33
CA GLU A 190 1.21 2.25 5.81
C GLU A 190 2.01 1.22 6.62
N SER A 191 3.27 1.52 6.90
CA SER A 191 4.13 0.66 7.73
C SER A 191 3.62 0.55 9.17
N VAL A 192 3.20 1.66 9.80
CA VAL A 192 2.68 1.61 11.18
C VAL A 192 1.35 0.88 11.27
N ALA A 193 0.43 1.06 10.30
CA ALA A 193 -0.86 0.37 10.30
C ALA A 193 -0.73 -1.13 10.02
N LEU A 194 0.12 -1.54 9.05
CA LEU A 194 0.37 -2.95 8.74
C LEU A 194 1.08 -3.67 9.89
N TRP A 195 2.17 -3.10 10.40
CA TRP A 195 2.93 -3.72 11.49
C TRP A 195 2.15 -3.68 12.81
N GLY A 196 1.44 -2.59 13.10
CA GLY A 196 0.59 -2.46 14.28
C GLY A 196 -0.59 -3.43 14.28
N GLY A 197 -1.30 -3.56 13.16
CA GLY A 197 -2.41 -4.50 12.99
C GLY A 197 -1.95 -5.96 13.06
N THR A 198 -0.83 -6.29 12.42
CA THR A 198 -0.25 -7.65 12.47
C THR A 198 0.16 -8.02 13.88
N LEU A 199 0.87 -7.13 14.58
CA LEU A 199 1.30 -7.36 15.96
C LEU A 199 0.10 -7.56 16.90
N LEU A 200 -0.94 -6.73 16.77
CA LEU A 200 -2.16 -6.85 17.57
C LEU A 200 -2.90 -8.18 17.29
N THR A 201 -2.98 -8.60 16.02
CA THR A 201 -3.58 -9.90 15.64
C THR A 201 -2.84 -11.05 16.29
N LEU A 202 -1.50 -10.99 16.26
CA LEU A 202 -0.64 -12.03 16.81
C LEU A 202 -0.80 -12.13 18.34
N LEU A 203 -0.91 -10.99 19.03
CA LEU A 203 -1.20 -10.94 20.47
C LEU A 203 -2.59 -11.51 20.81
N ILE A 204 -3.60 -11.20 20.00
CA ILE A 204 -4.96 -11.74 20.18
C ILE A 204 -4.98 -13.26 19.97
N CYS A 205 -4.35 -13.75 18.89
CA CYS A 205 -4.23 -15.19 18.63
C CYS A 205 -3.50 -15.92 19.76
N LEU A 206 -2.41 -15.33 20.27
CA LEU A 206 -1.69 -15.88 21.42
C LEU A 206 -2.58 -15.91 22.67
N GLY A 207 -3.30 -14.83 22.95
CA GLY A 207 -4.23 -14.73 24.07
C GLY A 207 -5.35 -15.78 24.00
N ILE A 208 -5.96 -15.96 22.81
CA ILE A 208 -6.98 -16.98 22.56
C ILE A 208 -6.39 -18.38 22.73
N GLY A 209 -5.19 -18.65 22.20
CA GLY A 209 -4.51 -19.93 22.35
C GLY A 209 -4.25 -20.28 23.82
N VAL A 210 -3.76 -19.31 24.60
CA VAL A 210 -3.57 -19.47 26.05
C VAL A 210 -4.91 -19.71 26.77
N ALA A 211 -5.96 -18.98 26.40
CA ALA A 211 -7.29 -19.15 26.98
C ALA A 211 -7.88 -20.53 26.68
N ILE A 212 -7.81 -21.01 25.43
CA ILE A 212 -8.26 -22.35 25.03
C ILE A 212 -7.48 -23.42 25.79
N ASN A 213 -6.15 -23.29 25.87
CA ASN A 213 -5.31 -24.26 26.56
C ASN A 213 -5.68 -24.35 28.06
N ARG A 214 -5.87 -23.20 28.72
CA ARG A 214 -6.19 -23.15 30.16
C ARG A 214 -7.63 -23.50 30.50
N LEU A 215 -8.60 -23.09 29.67
CA LEU A 215 -10.02 -23.23 29.97
C LEU A 215 -10.62 -24.53 29.42
N ILE A 216 -10.03 -25.14 28.40
CA ILE A 216 -10.58 -26.31 27.71
C ILE A 216 -9.60 -27.48 27.78
N VAL A 217 -8.41 -27.33 27.19
CA VAL A 217 -7.48 -28.46 27.00
C VAL A 217 -7.02 -29.05 28.33
N GLN A 218 -6.49 -28.24 29.24
CA GLN A 218 -6.04 -28.73 30.56
C GLN A 218 -7.14 -29.38 31.39
N PRO A 219 -8.34 -28.78 31.56
CA PRO A 219 -9.47 -29.43 32.21
C PRO A 219 -9.86 -30.77 31.57
N LEU A 220 -9.88 -30.84 30.23
CA LEU A 220 -10.27 -32.04 29.50
C LEU A 220 -9.24 -33.17 29.67
N VAL A 221 -7.94 -32.85 29.65
CA VAL A 221 -6.87 -33.81 29.98
C VAL A 221 -7.00 -34.34 31.42
N ARG A 222 -7.35 -33.48 32.39
CA ARG A 222 -7.61 -33.91 33.77
C ARG A 222 -8.81 -34.86 33.86
N VAL A 223 -9.87 -34.59 33.11
CA VAL A 223 -11.04 -35.48 33.04
C VAL A 223 -10.66 -36.83 32.42
N MET A 224 -9.94 -36.82 31.29
CA MET A 224 -9.52 -38.05 30.61
C MET A 224 -8.64 -38.92 31.50
N SER A 225 -7.63 -38.34 32.15
CA SER A 225 -6.76 -39.08 33.07
C SER A 225 -7.50 -39.60 34.30
N PHE A 226 -8.57 -38.92 34.76
CA PHE A 226 -9.42 -39.42 35.83
C PHE A 226 -10.24 -40.62 35.40
N VAL A 227 -10.84 -40.58 34.21
CA VAL A 227 -11.60 -41.70 33.64
C VAL A 227 -10.69 -42.93 33.44
N GLU A 228 -9.45 -42.73 33.00
CA GLU A 228 -8.46 -43.78 32.87
C GLU A 228 -8.18 -44.49 34.21
N ARG A 229 -7.93 -43.72 35.29
CA ARG A 229 -7.74 -44.27 36.65
C ARG A 229 -8.97 -45.01 37.18
N VAL A 230 -10.17 -44.51 36.88
CA VAL A 230 -11.43 -45.19 37.22
C VAL A 230 -11.55 -46.51 36.47
N GLY A 231 -11.16 -46.56 35.20
CA GLY A 231 -11.11 -47.76 34.38
C GLY A 231 -10.12 -48.82 34.89
N GLU A 232 -9.02 -48.39 35.53
CA GLU A 232 -8.06 -49.25 36.22
C GLU A 232 -8.57 -49.75 37.59
N GLY A 233 -9.77 -49.34 38.01
CA GLY A 233 -10.42 -49.79 39.25
C GLY A 233 -10.22 -48.87 40.45
N ASN A 234 -9.59 -47.69 40.29
CA ASN A 234 -9.48 -46.70 41.36
C ASN A 234 -10.78 -45.88 41.48
N LEU A 235 -11.67 -46.33 42.37
CA LEU A 235 -12.98 -45.70 42.65
C LEU A 235 -12.96 -44.79 43.90
N SER A 236 -11.77 -44.55 44.47
CA SER A 236 -11.61 -43.78 45.71
C SER A 236 -11.32 -42.30 45.45
N ASP A 237 -10.81 -41.97 44.26
CA ASP A 237 -10.49 -40.61 43.87
C ASP A 237 -11.72 -39.83 43.39
N GLN A 238 -11.69 -38.51 43.56
CA GLN A 238 -12.69 -37.58 43.01
C GLN A 238 -12.03 -36.55 42.12
N LEU A 239 -12.72 -36.16 41.05
CA LEU A 239 -12.27 -35.08 40.19
C LEU A 239 -12.63 -33.73 40.81
N GLU A 240 -11.64 -32.88 41.05
CA GLU A 240 -11.84 -31.53 41.57
C GLU A 240 -12.47 -30.61 40.50
N VAL A 241 -13.75 -30.25 40.68
CA VAL A 241 -14.49 -29.40 39.74
C VAL A 241 -14.21 -27.93 40.01
N ARG A 242 -13.25 -27.36 39.26
CA ARG A 242 -12.84 -25.95 39.40
C ARG A 242 -13.49 -24.97 38.41
N THR A 243 -14.19 -25.45 37.39
CA THR A 243 -14.66 -24.61 36.26
C THR A 243 -16.19 -24.59 36.18
N GLY A 244 -16.80 -23.42 35.99
CA GLY A 244 -18.26 -23.23 35.93
C GLY A 244 -18.93 -23.45 34.56
N GLY A 245 -18.31 -24.22 33.66
CA GLY A 245 -18.77 -24.43 32.28
C GLY A 245 -19.10 -25.89 31.95
N GLU A 246 -19.21 -26.23 30.66
CA GLU A 246 -19.59 -27.57 30.19
C GLU A 246 -18.64 -28.67 30.72
N VAL A 247 -17.34 -28.39 30.77
CA VAL A 247 -16.32 -29.33 31.29
C VAL A 247 -16.48 -29.55 32.80
N GLY A 248 -16.88 -28.51 33.54
CA GLY A 248 -17.16 -28.64 34.97
C GLY A 248 -18.39 -29.49 35.25
N ARG A 249 -19.46 -29.29 34.46
CA ARG A 249 -20.68 -30.11 34.54
C ARG A 249 -20.38 -31.58 34.26
N LEU A 250 -19.55 -31.86 33.24
CA LEU A 250 -19.07 -33.21 32.96
C LEU A 250 -18.34 -33.82 34.18
N GLY A 251 -17.49 -33.04 34.85
CA GLY A 251 -16.80 -33.48 36.05
C GLY A 251 -17.75 -33.84 37.21
N VAL A 252 -18.79 -33.04 37.44
CA VAL A 252 -19.82 -33.35 38.45
C VAL A 252 -20.54 -34.65 38.12
N THR A 253 -20.96 -34.82 36.86
CA THR A 253 -21.66 -36.05 36.42
C THR A 253 -20.77 -37.28 36.53
N LEU A 254 -19.48 -37.17 36.19
CA LEU A 254 -18.52 -38.27 36.33
C LEU A 254 -18.29 -38.66 37.79
N ASN A 255 -18.17 -37.69 38.71
CA ASN A 255 -18.05 -37.99 40.14
C ASN A 255 -19.28 -38.76 40.67
N ALA A 256 -20.48 -38.40 40.23
CA ALA A 256 -21.70 -39.13 40.59
C ALA A 256 -21.70 -40.57 40.05
N MET A 257 -21.20 -40.79 38.83
CA MET A 257 -21.03 -42.13 38.26
C MET A 257 -20.05 -42.98 39.07
N VAL A 258 -18.89 -42.42 39.43
CA VAL A 258 -17.86 -43.12 40.24
C VAL A 258 -18.40 -43.47 41.63
N ALA A 259 -19.16 -42.57 42.25
CA ALA A 259 -19.82 -42.85 43.53
C ALA A 259 -20.79 -44.05 43.41
N GLY A 260 -21.59 -44.11 42.35
CA GLY A 260 -22.48 -45.24 42.08
C GLY A 260 -21.73 -46.55 41.83
N LEU A 261 -20.63 -46.53 41.07
CA LEU A 261 -19.77 -47.70 40.85
C LEU A 261 -19.10 -48.18 42.14
N SER A 262 -18.64 -47.26 42.99
CA SER A 262 -18.03 -47.55 44.29
C SER A 262 -19.02 -48.19 45.25
N ASP A 263 -20.27 -47.71 45.26
CA ASP A 263 -21.35 -48.28 46.07
C ASP A 263 -21.70 -49.69 45.59
N LEU A 264 -21.89 -49.88 44.28
CA LEU A 264 -22.18 -51.18 43.68
C LEU A 264 -21.06 -52.20 43.94
N ALA A 265 -19.79 -51.78 43.85
CA ALA A 265 -18.65 -52.63 44.19
C ALA A 265 -18.62 -53.01 45.68
N ARG A 266 -19.00 -52.10 46.59
CA ARG A 266 -19.13 -52.38 48.03
C ARG A 266 -20.27 -53.34 48.33
N THR A 267 -21.45 -53.12 47.75
CA THR A 267 -22.60 -54.02 47.91
C THR A 267 -22.29 -55.41 47.38
N ASN A 268 -21.61 -55.51 46.24
CA ASN A 268 -21.21 -56.81 45.67
C ASN A 268 -20.24 -57.56 46.60
N ARG A 269 -19.22 -56.88 47.14
CA ARG A 269 -18.29 -57.45 48.13
C ARG A 269 -18.97 -57.89 49.42
N ALA A 270 -19.93 -57.10 49.93
CA ALA A 270 -20.70 -57.46 51.11
C ALA A 270 -21.54 -58.73 50.86
N ALA A 271 -22.23 -58.80 49.71
CA ALA A 271 -22.98 -59.99 49.32
C ALA A 271 -22.08 -61.23 49.16
N THR A 272 -20.86 -61.09 48.63
CA THR A 272 -19.91 -62.22 48.56
C THR A 272 -19.38 -62.63 49.94
N ALA A 273 -19.18 -61.67 50.85
CA ALA A 273 -18.76 -61.96 52.23
C ALA A 273 -19.86 -62.71 53.00
N ASP A 274 -21.12 -62.29 52.87
CA ASP A 274 -22.27 -62.95 53.50
C ASP A 274 -22.46 -64.38 52.94
N LEU A 275 -22.31 -64.56 51.62
CA LEU A 275 -22.33 -65.89 50.99
C LEU A 275 -21.20 -66.80 51.50
N ASN A 276 -19.99 -66.27 51.66
CA ASN A 276 -18.85 -67.04 52.18
C ASN A 276 -19.00 -67.38 53.67
N ALA A 277 -19.57 -66.47 54.48
CA ALA A 277 -19.87 -66.73 55.89
C ALA A 277 -20.95 -67.82 56.04
N ALA A 278 -22.04 -67.73 55.27
CA ALA A 278 -23.08 -68.76 55.24
C ALA A 278 -22.55 -70.12 54.77
N ALA A 279 -21.65 -70.15 53.78
CA ALA A 279 -21.03 -71.38 53.32
C ALA A 279 -20.06 -72.00 54.36
N ALA A 280 -19.46 -71.19 55.23
CA ALA A 280 -18.60 -71.66 56.32
C ALA A 280 -19.39 -72.20 57.52
N GLU A 281 -20.62 -71.74 57.74
CA GLU A 281 -21.51 -72.21 58.81
C GLU A 281 -22.16 -73.57 58.50
N ILE A 282 -22.22 -73.95 57.21
CA ILE A 282 -22.78 -75.22 56.73
C ILE A 282 -21.75 -76.37 56.74
N ARG A 283 -20.47 -76.09 57.02
CA ARG A 283 -19.38 -77.07 57.04
C ARG A 283 -18.93 -77.38 58.47
#